data_AF-A0A970USI1-F1
#
_entry.id   AF-A0A970USI1-F1
#
_cell.length_a   1.000
_cell.length_b   1.000
_cell.length_c   1.000
_cell.angle_alpha   90.00
_cell.angle_beta   90.00
_cell.angle_gamma   90.00
#
_symmetry.space_group_name_H-M   'P 1'
#
loop_
_entity.id
_entity.type
_entity.pdbx_description
1 polymer ?
#
loop_
_entity_poly.entity_id
_entity_poly.type
_entity_poly.pdbx_seq_one_letter_code
_entity_poly.pdbx_strand_id
1 'polypeptide(L)'
;DKNLKINSQEFLEISSEIFVNWIPDLASVGFQAVWAGYYVEPRMILDPKLGLFLGLRGQGFMLGQYLAKIYVDALLGNPVPAYFDRLTMAGDGMLEKAFK
;
A
#
# COMPACT_ATOMS: atom_id res chain seq x y z
N ASP A 1 -18.40 7.45 11.84
CA ASP A 1 -17.33 6.54 12.29
C ASP A 1 -16.50 6.01 11.14
N LYS A 2 -15.17 6.06 11.23
CA LYS A 2 -14.28 5.35 10.30
C LYS A 2 -14.37 3.85 10.60
N ASN A 3 -14.58 3.02 9.58
CA ASN A 3 -14.57 1.56 9.69
C ASN A 3 -13.13 1.07 9.91
N LEU A 4 -12.62 1.25 11.12
CA LEU A 4 -11.28 0.84 11.51
C LEU A 4 -11.31 -0.66 11.84
N LYS A 5 -10.76 -1.48 10.94
CA LYS A 5 -10.51 -2.89 11.21
C LYS A 5 -9.41 -2.99 12.28
N ILE A 6 -9.72 -3.63 13.40
CA ILE A 6 -8.78 -3.92 14.48
C ILE A 6 -8.53 -5.43 14.50
N ASN A 7 -7.38 -5.83 15.05
CA ASN A 7 -7.10 -7.25 15.28
C ASN A 7 -8.10 -7.79 16.30
N SER A 8 -9.04 -8.63 15.86
CA SER A 8 -9.96 -9.35 16.74
C SER A 8 -9.40 -10.72 17.09
N GLN A 9 -9.83 -11.27 18.23
CA GLN A 9 -9.49 -12.64 18.62
C GLN A 9 -9.93 -13.64 17.53
N GLU A 10 -11.16 -13.50 17.02
CA GLU A 10 -11.71 -14.32 15.93
C GLU A 10 -10.81 -14.30 14.67
N PHE A 11 -10.31 -13.13 14.27
CA PHE A 11 -9.41 -13.03 13.11
C PHE A 11 -8.07 -13.74 13.35
N LEU A 12 -7.54 -13.67 14.57
CA LEU A 12 -6.30 -14.34 14.94
C LEU A 12 -6.47 -15.85 15.05
N GLU A 13 -7.63 -16.33 15.51
CA GLU A 13 -7.97 -17.76 15.54
C GLU A 13 -8.03 -18.33 14.12
N ILE A 14 -8.73 -17.66 13.20
CA ILE A 14 -8.77 -18.03 11.77
C ILE A 14 -7.36 -18.04 11.16
N SER A 15 -6.56 -16.99 11.44
CA SER A 15 -5.19 -16.92 10.96
C SER A 15 -4.36 -18.10 11.49
N SER A 16 -4.45 -18.39 12.80
CA SER A 16 -3.75 -19.50 13.44
C SER A 16 -4.11 -20.84 12.81
N GLU A 17 -5.39 -21.10 12.58
CA GLU A 17 -5.88 -22.32 11.94
C GLU A 17 -5.26 -22.50 10.54
N ILE A 18 -5.25 -21.45 9.72
CA ILE A 18 -4.65 -21.50 8.38
C ILE A 18 -3.15 -21.81 8.45
N PHE A 19 -2.40 -21.13 9.32
CA PHE A 19 -0.96 -21.35 9.45
C PHE A 19 -0.61 -22.77 9.93
N VAL A 20 -1.35 -23.31 10.91
CA VAL A 20 -1.14 -24.67 11.41
C VAL A 20 -1.52 -25.71 10.37
N ASN A 21 -2.58 -25.47 9.59
CA ASN A 21 -2.95 -26.36 8.49
C ASN A 21 -1.90 -26.36 7.37
N TRP A 22 -1.25 -25.23 7.09
CA TRP A 22 -0.20 -25.14 6.07
C TRP A 22 1.16 -25.65 6.56
N ILE A 23 1.50 -25.40 7.82
CA ILE A 23 2.78 -25.74 8.43
C ILE A 23 2.52 -26.38 9.81
N PRO A 24 2.20 -27.69 9.85
CA PRO A 24 1.82 -28.38 11.09
C PRO A 24 2.85 -28.28 12.22
N ASP A 25 4.14 -28.21 11.87
CA ASP A 25 5.23 -28.09 12.84
C ASP A 25 5.19 -26.78 13.65
N LEU A 26 4.41 -25.79 13.22
CA LEU A 26 4.18 -24.54 13.95
C LEU A 26 3.02 -24.61 14.95
N ALA A 27 2.34 -25.75 15.13
CA ALA A 27 1.19 -25.88 16.03
C ALA A 27 1.47 -25.49 17.49
N SER A 28 2.72 -25.61 17.94
CA SER A 28 3.16 -25.22 19.28
C SER A 28 3.72 -23.79 19.38
N VAL A 29 3.77 -23.06 18.26
CA VAL A 29 4.37 -21.72 18.16
C VAL A 29 3.27 -20.65 18.16
N GLY A 30 3.31 -19.75 19.15
CA GLY A 30 2.42 -18.59 19.17
C GLY A 30 2.92 -17.44 18.30
N PHE A 31 2.01 -16.58 17.85
CA PHE A 31 2.39 -15.31 17.22
C PHE A 31 3.13 -14.41 18.21
N GLN A 32 4.35 -13.98 17.86
CA GLN A 32 5.15 -13.10 18.71
C GLN A 32 4.67 -11.65 18.68
N ALA A 33 4.12 -11.21 17.55
CA ALA A 33 3.62 -9.85 17.37
C ALA A 33 2.50 -9.83 16.33
N VAL A 34 1.51 -8.96 16.56
CA VAL A 34 0.41 -8.70 15.63
C VAL A 34 0.24 -7.19 15.50
N TRP A 35 0.07 -6.71 14.28
CA TRP A 35 -0.19 -5.29 14.02
C TRP A 35 -1.25 -5.15 12.93
N ALA A 36 -1.85 -3.97 12.85
CA ALA A 36 -2.76 -3.59 11.79
C ALA A 36 -2.37 -2.21 11.29
N GLY A 37 -2.48 -1.99 9.98
CA GLY A 37 -2.24 -0.72 9.34
C GLY A 37 -3.41 -0.36 8.43
N TYR A 38 -3.62 0.94 8.21
CA TYR A 38 -4.69 1.44 7.35
C TYR A 38 -4.13 2.05 6.08
N TYR A 39 -4.74 1.69 4.97
CA TYR A 39 -4.63 2.44 3.72
C TYR A 39 -5.83 3.38 3.64
N VAL A 40 -5.58 4.68 3.80
CA VAL A 40 -6.67 5.65 4.00
C VAL A 40 -7.07 6.33 2.70
N GLU A 41 -6.16 6.49 1.74
CA GLU A 41 -6.47 7.17 0.49
C GLU A 41 -7.12 6.24 -0.56
N PRO A 42 -8.09 6.78 -1.34
CA PRO A 42 -8.79 6.02 -2.37
C PRO A 42 -7.89 5.67 -3.57
N ARG A 43 -6.78 6.38 -3.75
CA ARG A 43 -5.80 6.18 -4.83
C ARG A 43 -4.42 6.70 -4.44
N MET A 44 -3.42 6.30 -5.21
CA MET A 44 -2.08 6.86 -5.15
C MET A 44 -2.07 8.28 -5.73
N ILE A 45 -1.45 9.21 -5.02
CA ILE A 45 -1.36 10.63 -5.42
C ILE A 45 0.11 11.06 -5.37
N LEU A 46 0.62 11.44 -6.54
CA LEU A 46 1.97 11.97 -6.76
C LEU A 46 1.84 13.29 -7.51
N ASP A 47 1.93 14.40 -6.77
CA ASP A 47 1.79 15.74 -7.31
C ASP A 47 2.92 16.64 -6.81
N PRO A 48 4.01 16.76 -7.59
CA PRO A 48 5.14 17.65 -7.27
C PRO A 48 4.76 19.12 -7.08
N LYS A 49 3.77 19.62 -7.84
CA LYS A 49 3.34 21.02 -7.79
C LYS A 49 2.64 21.34 -6.47
N LEU A 50 1.95 20.35 -5.91
CA LEU A 50 1.25 20.45 -4.63
C LEU A 50 2.03 19.86 -3.46
N GLY A 51 3.24 19.33 -3.67
CA GLY A 51 4.03 18.68 -2.62
C GLY A 51 3.46 17.34 -2.13
N LEU A 52 2.64 16.66 -2.93
CA LEU A 52 1.91 15.44 -2.51
C LEU A 52 2.64 14.17 -2.91
N PHE A 53 2.91 13.30 -1.94
CA PHE A 53 3.43 11.95 -2.13
C PHE A 53 2.73 11.00 -1.14
N LEU A 54 1.56 10.48 -1.50
CA LEU A 54 0.68 9.78 -0.55
C LEU A 54 -0.24 8.76 -1.22
N GLY A 55 -0.96 7.99 -0.40
CA GLY A 55 -1.90 6.98 -0.89
C GLY A 55 -1.27 5.75 -1.55
N LEU A 56 -0.04 5.42 -1.15
CA LEU A 56 0.76 4.36 -1.79
C LEU A 56 0.21 2.94 -1.58
N ARG A 57 -0.74 2.75 -0.65
CA ARG A 57 -1.33 1.45 -0.29
C ARG A 57 -0.26 0.36 -0.08
N GLY A 58 -0.60 -0.92 -0.28
CA GLY A 58 0.36 -2.03 -0.20
C GLY A 58 1.44 -1.99 -1.28
N GLN A 59 1.19 -1.30 -2.39
CA GLN A 59 2.14 -1.18 -3.50
C GLN A 59 3.30 -0.22 -3.20
N GLY A 60 3.12 0.66 -2.22
CA GLY A 60 4.15 1.62 -1.80
C GLY A 60 5.45 0.98 -1.36
N PHE A 61 5.37 -0.20 -0.76
CA PHE A 61 6.57 -0.94 -0.37
C PHE A 61 7.38 -1.39 -1.59
N MET A 62 6.71 -1.92 -2.62
CA MET A 62 7.39 -2.43 -3.81
C MET A 62 7.82 -1.32 -4.77
N LEU A 63 7.00 -0.27 -4.92
CA LEU A 63 7.21 0.78 -5.92
C LEU A 63 7.85 2.06 -5.37
N GLY A 64 8.00 2.18 -4.04
CA GLY A 64 8.35 3.44 -3.39
C GLY A 64 9.60 4.13 -3.95
N GLN A 65 10.67 3.37 -4.21
CA GLN A 65 11.91 3.90 -4.81
C GLN A 65 11.68 4.46 -6.21
N TYR A 66 10.96 3.72 -7.05
CA TYR A 66 10.65 4.15 -8.41
C TYR A 66 9.74 5.38 -8.42
N LEU A 67 8.71 5.40 -7.56
CA LEU A 67 7.79 6.53 -7.41
C LEU A 67 8.51 7.78 -6.89
N ALA A 68 9.45 7.62 -5.96
CA ALA A 68 10.30 8.71 -5.49
C ALA A 68 11.17 9.27 -6.61
N LYS A 69 11.77 8.40 -7.43
CA LYS A 69 12.59 8.81 -8.57
C LYS A 69 11.80 9.63 -9.59
N ILE A 70 10.62 9.15 -10.02
CA ILE A 70 9.78 9.89 -10.98
C ILE A 70 9.23 11.20 -10.38
N TYR A 71 8.96 11.24 -9.07
CA TYR A 71 8.55 12.46 -8.39
C TYR A 71 9.65 13.53 -8.42
N VAL A 72 10.89 13.15 -8.13
CA VAL A 72 12.06 14.05 -8.19
C VAL A 72 12.38 14.45 -9.63
N ASP A 73 12.29 13.51 -10.58
CA ASP A 73 12.46 13.82 -12.01
C ASP A 73 11.46 14.89 -12.46
N ALA A 74 10.19 14.76 -12.10
CA ALA A 74 9.18 15.77 -12.40
C ALA A 74 9.47 17.13 -11.72
N LEU A 75 9.97 17.13 -10.48
CA LEU A 75 10.40 18.37 -9.79
C LEU A 75 11.54 19.08 -10.51
N LEU A 76 12.49 18.33 -11.06
CA LEU A 76 13.66 18.87 -11.76
C LEU A 76 13.39 19.20 -13.24
N GLY A 77 12.20 18.89 -13.75
CA GLY A 77 11.85 19.07 -15.17
C GLY A 77 12.42 18.00 -16.08
N ASN A 78 12.85 16.86 -15.54
CA ASN A 78 13.28 15.71 -16.31
C ASN A 78 12.08 15.00 -16.96
N PRO A 79 12.29 14.24 -18.06
CA PRO A 79 11.23 13.43 -18.66
C PRO A 79 10.68 12.39 -17.69
N VAL A 80 9.36 12.36 -17.54
CA VAL A 80 8.63 11.35 -16.78
C VAL A 80 7.66 10.57 -17.67
N PRO A 81 7.24 9.36 -17.29
CA PRO A 81 6.28 8.60 -18.07
C PRO A 81 4.97 9.35 -18.25
N ALA A 82 4.33 9.21 -19.42
CA ALA A 82 3.09 9.92 -19.75
C ALA A 82 1.93 9.64 -18.77
N TYR A 83 1.93 8.47 -18.12
CA TYR A 83 0.92 8.16 -17.11
C TYR A 83 1.12 8.91 -15.79
N PHE A 84 2.24 9.59 -15.57
CA PHE A 84 2.52 10.32 -14.33
C PHE A 84 1.47 11.39 -14.05
N ASP A 85 0.97 12.07 -15.09
CA ASP A 85 -0.10 13.07 -14.98
C ASP A 85 -1.39 12.48 -14.39
N ARG A 86 -1.66 11.18 -14.61
CA ARG A 86 -2.80 10.48 -14.03
C ARG A 86 -2.68 10.31 -12.52
N LEU A 87 -1.45 10.26 -11.99
CA LEU A 87 -1.17 10.13 -10.56
C LEU A 87 -1.26 11.47 -9.82
N THR A 88 -1.37 12.60 -10.53
CA THR A 88 -1.54 13.92 -9.90
C THR A 88 -2.91 14.08 -9.24
N MET A 89 -3.09 15.15 -8.47
CA MET A 89 -4.37 15.44 -7.82
C MET A 89 -5.50 15.67 -8.84
N ALA A 90 -5.17 16.23 -10.00
CA ALA A 90 -6.12 16.43 -11.10
C ALA A 90 -6.39 15.16 -11.94
N GLY A 91 -5.48 14.18 -11.89
CA GLY A 91 -5.58 12.93 -12.62
C GLY A 91 -6.65 11.98 -12.05
N ASP A 92 -6.99 10.96 -12.84
CA ASP A 92 -7.97 9.92 -12.50
C ASP A 92 -7.41 8.82 -11.58
N GLY A 93 -6.10 8.84 -11.33
CA GLY A 93 -5.38 7.75 -10.70
C GLY A 93 -5.25 6.54 -11.61
N MET A 94 -4.61 5.50 -11.09
CA MET A 94 -4.59 4.19 -11.74
C MET A 94 -5.34 3.17 -10.89
N LEU A 95 -6.18 2.37 -11.55
CA LEU A 95 -6.88 1.27 -10.91
C LEU A 95 -5.85 0.25 -10.41
N GLU A 96 -6.12 -0.35 -9.25
CA GLU A 96 -5.25 -1.37 -8.65
C GLU A 96 -5.03 -2.57 -9.58
N LYS A 97 -6.01 -2.90 -10.43
CA LYS A 97 -5.91 -3.94 -11.46
C LYS A 97 -4.94 -3.60 -12.59
N ALA A 98 -4.59 -2.32 -12.80
CA ALA A 98 -3.66 -1.91 -13.84
C ALA A 98 -2.19 -2.13 -13.44
N PHE A 99 -1.93 -2.53 -12.18
CA PHE A 99 -0.61 -2.89 -11.67
C PHE A 99 -0.38 -4.41 -11.58
N LYS A 100 -1.40 -5.23 -11.86
CA LYS A 100 -1.29 -6.70 -11.97
C LYS A 100 -1.16 -7.09 -13.44
#